data_AF-A0A520ZKA3-F1
#
_entry.id   AF-A0A520ZKA3-F1
#
_cell.length_a   1.000
_cell.length_b   1.000
_cell.length_c   1.000
_cell.angle_alpha   90.00
_cell.angle_beta   90.00
_cell.angle_gamma   90.00
#
_symmetry.space_group_name_H-M   'P 1'
#
loop_
_entity.id
_entity.type
_entity.pdbx_description
1 polymer ?
#
loop_
_entity_poly.entity_id
_entity_poly.type
_entity_poly.pdbx_seq_one_letter_code
_entity_poly.pdbx_strand_id
1 'polypeptide(L)'
;TDRYLAAFLSARVGAEFTGRISGIARFGAFVKLDETGADGLIPIRSIGREFFHFDREKQTLMGSDTGLEIGIGQRVTVLLTEAVPVTGGLMLELLELEDRKLPSGAGRSRRKSSPPRRGSGKKRKVTRKRR
;
A
#
# COMPACT_ATOMS: atom_id res chain seq x y z
N THR A 1 14.65 -6.21 20.22
CA THR A 1 13.81 -5.00 20.39
C THR A 1 12.59 -5.07 19.48
N ASP A 2 12.73 -5.65 18.29
CA ASP A 2 11.70 -5.70 17.24
C ASP A 2 10.42 -6.44 17.62
N ARG A 3 10.50 -7.49 18.46
CA ARG A 3 9.30 -8.21 18.93
C ARG A 3 8.31 -7.34 19.71
N TYR A 4 8.81 -6.40 20.51
CA TYR A 4 7.96 -5.47 21.26
C TYR A 4 7.29 -4.44 20.34
N LEU A 5 8.02 -3.95 19.33
CA LEU A 5 7.47 -3.04 18.32
C LEU A 5 6.39 -3.75 17.48
N ALA A 6 6.63 -5.01 17.09
CA ALA A 6 5.65 -5.83 16.40
C ALA A 6 4.41 -6.13 17.24
N ALA A 7 4.55 -6.42 18.53
CA ALA A 7 3.43 -6.57 19.45
C ALA A 7 2.60 -5.27 19.55
N PHE A 8 3.28 -4.13 19.67
CA PHE A 8 2.63 -2.82 19.73
C PHE A 8 1.89 -2.47 18.42
N LEU A 9 2.48 -2.80 17.28
CA LEU A 9 1.91 -2.55 15.96
C LEU A 9 0.82 -3.56 15.56
N SER A 10 0.75 -4.73 16.21
CA SER A 10 -0.28 -5.73 15.92
C SER A 10 -1.70 -5.21 16.13
N ALA A 11 -1.91 -4.34 17.13
CA ALA A 11 -3.20 -3.67 17.34
C ALA A 11 -3.54 -2.60 16.29
N ARG A 12 -2.58 -2.25 15.41
CA ARG A 12 -2.68 -1.20 14.38
C ARG A 12 -2.58 -1.76 12.97
N VAL A 13 -2.73 -3.08 12.80
CA VAL A 13 -2.81 -3.68 11.45
C VAL A 13 -3.97 -3.04 10.68
N GLY A 14 -3.67 -2.62 9.45
CA GLY A 14 -4.56 -1.84 8.60
C GLY A 14 -4.41 -0.32 8.72
N ALA A 15 -3.52 0.17 9.58
CA ALA A 15 -3.17 1.59 9.63
C ALA A 15 -2.09 1.95 8.61
N GLU A 16 -2.14 3.20 8.15
CA GLU A 16 -1.15 3.80 7.26
C GLU A 16 -0.04 4.45 8.10
N PHE A 17 1.20 4.32 7.64
CA PHE A 17 2.38 4.88 8.28
C PHE A 17 3.27 5.53 7.23
N THR A 18 3.96 6.59 7.63
CA THR A 18 5.06 7.16 6.84
C THR A 18 6.38 6.53 7.25
N GLY A 19 7.29 6.43 6.29
CA GLY A 19 8.62 5.93 6.56
C GLY A 19 9.60 6.24 5.45
N ARG A 20 10.78 5.65 5.58
CA ARG A 20 11.85 5.76 4.61
C ARG A 20 12.37 4.39 4.24
N ILE A 21 12.68 4.19 2.96
CA ILE A 21 13.31 2.97 2.50
C ILE A 21 14.71 2.86 3.12
N SER A 22 14.90 1.86 3.96
CA SER A 22 16.15 1.58 4.67
C SER A 22 17.02 0.56 3.93
N GLY A 23 16.44 -0.26 3.05
CA GLY A 23 17.18 -1.24 2.27
C GLY A 23 16.39 -1.79 1.09
N ILE A 24 17.10 -2.28 0.09
CA ILE A 24 16.53 -2.92 -1.09
C ILE A 24 17.11 -4.33 -1.23
N ALA A 25 16.25 -5.30 -1.55
CA ALA A 25 16.62 -6.68 -1.79
C ALA A 25 15.88 -7.23 -3.02
N ARG A 26 16.37 -8.36 -3.55
CA ARG A 26 15.76 -9.05 -4.71
C ARG A 26 14.29 -9.45 -4.50
N PHE A 27 13.86 -9.57 -3.25
CA PHE A 27 12.50 -9.99 -2.89
C PHE A 27 11.62 -8.83 -2.42
N GLY A 28 12.14 -7.60 -2.33
CA GLY A 28 11.36 -6.46 -1.84
C GLY A 28 12.19 -5.30 -1.31
N ALA A 29 11.52 -4.41 -0.57
CA ALA A 29 12.12 -3.23 0.04
C ALA A 29 11.88 -3.23 1.55
N PHE A 30 12.86 -2.78 2.32
CA PHE A 30 12.73 -2.56 3.75
C PHE A 30 12.43 -1.10 4.02
N VAL A 31 11.46 -0.84 4.89
CA VAL A 31 11.03 0.49 5.28
C VAL A 31 11.14 0.64 6.77
N LYS A 32 11.82 1.69 7.19
CA LYS A 32 11.84 2.14 8.57
C LYS A 32 10.70 3.11 8.80
N LEU A 33 9.80 2.79 9.71
CA LEU A 33 8.65 3.63 10.05
C LEU A 33 9.11 4.85 10.86
N ASP A 34 8.64 6.04 10.49
CA ASP A 34 9.06 7.30 11.12
C ASP A 34 8.56 7.39 12.57
N GLU A 35 7.34 6.92 12.86
CA GLU A 35 6.73 7.04 14.19
C GLU A 35 7.30 6.05 15.22
N THR A 36 7.46 4.80 14.83
CA THR A 36 7.83 3.71 15.76
C THR A 36 9.29 3.32 15.67
N GLY A 37 9.98 3.72 14.60
CA GLY A 37 11.34 3.27 14.29
C GLY A 37 11.43 1.79 13.91
N ALA A 38 10.30 1.09 13.78
CA ALA A 38 10.25 -0.32 13.41
C ALA A 38 10.58 -0.52 11.94
N ASP A 39 11.26 -1.62 11.61
CA ASP A 39 11.53 -2.02 10.24
C ASP A 39 10.47 -3.00 9.75
N GLY A 40 9.93 -2.74 8.56
CA GLY A 40 9.00 -3.63 7.88
C GLY A 40 9.40 -3.95 6.46
N LEU A 41 8.95 -5.09 5.97
CA LEU A 41 9.22 -5.58 4.63
C LEU A 41 8.03 -5.30 3.72
N ILE A 42 8.30 -4.69 2.56
CA ILE A 42 7.39 -4.63 1.42
C ILE A 42 7.79 -5.77 0.46
N PRO A 43 6.98 -6.83 0.33
CA PRO A 43 7.25 -7.88 -0.65
C PRO A 43 7.14 -7.33 -2.08
N ILE A 44 8.02 -7.75 -2.98
CA ILE A 44 8.04 -7.30 -4.38
C ILE A 44 6.69 -7.48 -5.09
N ARG A 45 5.95 -8.55 -4.73
CA ARG A 45 4.61 -8.85 -5.25
C ARG A 45 3.53 -7.83 -4.84
N SER A 46 3.76 -7.08 -3.76
CA SER A 46 2.83 -6.05 -3.29
C SER A 46 3.08 -4.68 -3.94
N ILE A 47 4.26 -4.47 -4.53
CA ILE A 47 4.63 -3.21 -5.18
C ILE A 47 3.89 -3.07 -6.51
N GLY A 48 3.87 -4.14 -7.30
CA GLY A 48 3.25 -4.15 -8.62
C GLY A 48 3.16 -5.56 -9.19
N ARG A 49 2.45 -5.68 -10.31
CA ARG A 49 2.29 -6.94 -11.05
C ARG A 49 3.30 -7.10 -12.19
N GLU A 50 4.23 -6.17 -12.29
CA GLU A 50 5.29 -6.16 -13.31
C GLU A 50 6.55 -6.89 -12.83
N PHE A 51 7.47 -7.09 -13.77
CA PHE A 51 8.82 -7.52 -13.43
C PHE A 51 9.63 -6.35 -12.87
N PHE A 52 10.41 -6.62 -11.83
CA PHE A 52 11.29 -5.62 -11.21
C PHE A 52 12.74 -6.08 -11.36
N HIS A 53 13.57 -5.21 -11.93
CA HIS A 53 15.00 -5.40 -12.03
C HIS A 53 15.70 -4.87 -10.79
N PHE A 54 16.43 -5.75 -10.10
CA PHE A 54 17.26 -5.37 -8.96
C PHE A 54 18.66 -4.99 -9.42
N ASP A 55 19.05 -3.74 -9.18
CA ASP A 55 20.43 -3.26 -9.33
C ASP A 55 21.11 -3.29 -7.95
N ARG A 56 22.11 -4.17 -7.80
CA ARG A 56 22.83 -4.36 -6.54
C ARG A 56 23.77 -3.19 -6.22
N GLU A 57 24.37 -2.59 -7.25
CA GLU A 57 25.34 -1.50 -7.06
C GLU A 57 24.63 -0.21 -6.67
N LYS A 58 23.49 0.07 -7.31
CA LYS A 58 22.66 1.24 -7.01
C LYS A 58 21.72 1.02 -5.83
N GLN A 59 21.53 -0.23 -5.42
CA GLN A 59 20.52 -0.63 -4.43
C GLN A 59 19.13 -0.13 -4.82
N THR A 60 18.70 -0.43 -6.04
CA THR A 60 17.39 -0.01 -6.58
C THR A 60 16.59 -1.19 -7.14
N LEU A 61 15.27 -1.03 -7.15
CA LEU A 61 14.33 -1.88 -7.89
C LEU A 61 13.65 -1.03 -8.96
N MET A 62 13.81 -1.42 -10.22
CA MET A 62 13.22 -0.73 -11.37
C MET A 62 12.14 -1.60 -12.03
N GLY A 63 10.91 -1.10 -12.09
CA GLY A 63 9.80 -1.73 -12.80
C GLY A 63 10.03 -1.73 -14.32
N SER A 64 9.89 -2.88 -14.97
CA SER A 64 10.11 -3.03 -16.41
C SER A 64 9.05 -2.31 -17.25
N ASP A 65 7.81 -2.22 -16.76
CA ASP A 65 6.68 -1.71 -17.53
C ASP A 65 6.41 -0.23 -17.20
N THR A 66 6.49 0.12 -15.91
CA THR A 66 6.19 1.47 -15.43
C THR A 66 7.42 2.38 -15.34
N GLY A 67 8.62 1.81 -15.37
CA GLY A 67 9.85 2.54 -15.07
C GLY A 67 9.92 3.01 -13.61
N LEU A 68 9.08 2.47 -12.72
CA LEU A 68 9.07 2.83 -11.31
C LEU A 68 10.40 2.47 -10.66
N GLU A 69 11.14 3.47 -10.18
CA GLU A 69 12.42 3.26 -9.51
C GLU A 69 12.29 3.45 -8.00
N ILE A 70 12.53 2.38 -7.26
CA ILE A 70 12.48 2.34 -5.80
C ILE A 70 13.91 2.21 -5.29
N GLY A 71 14.36 3.22 -4.55
CA GLY A 71 15.73 3.29 -4.02
C GLY A 71 15.79 3.60 -2.54
N ILE A 72 16.95 3.36 -1.95
CA ILE A 72 17.21 3.67 -0.54
C ILE A 72 17.07 5.18 -0.30
N GLY A 73 16.52 5.53 0.85
CA GLY A 73 16.40 6.91 1.29
C GLY A 73 15.13 7.61 0.81
N GLN A 74 14.36 7.03 -0.10
CA GLN A 74 13.10 7.61 -0.57
C GLN A 74 12.03 7.56 0.54
N ARG A 75 11.18 8.59 0.58
CA ARG A 75 10.02 8.67 1.48
C ARG A 75 8.85 7.87 0.92
N VAL A 76 8.17 7.15 1.79
CA VAL A 76 7.05 6.29 1.43
C VAL A 76 5.91 6.39 2.42
N THR A 77 4.69 6.19 1.90
CA THR A 77 3.50 5.90 2.70
C THR A 77 3.18 4.43 2.52
N VAL A 78 3.06 3.70 3.62
CA VAL A 78 2.88 2.25 3.66
C VAL A 78 1.70 1.86 4.52
N LEU A 79 1.03 0.78 4.15
CA LEU A 79 -0.03 0.17 4.95
C LEU A 79 0.53 -1.03 5.71
N LEU A 80 0.31 -1.09 7.02
CA LEU A 80 0.64 -2.28 7.80
C LEU A 80 -0.36 -3.40 7.49
N THR A 81 0.09 -4.45 6.82
CA THR A 81 -0.77 -5.58 6.43
C THR A 81 -0.75 -6.72 7.42
N GLU A 82 0.41 -6.95 8.04
CA GLU A 82 0.59 -8.02 9.02
C GLU A 82 1.69 -7.64 10.02
N ALA A 83 1.51 -8.04 11.28
CA ALA A 83 2.54 -7.94 12.31
C ALA A 83 2.61 -9.27 13.05
N VAL A 84 3.82 -9.83 13.16
CA VAL A 84 4.08 -11.14 13.76
C VAL A 84 4.98 -10.95 14.98
N PRO A 85 4.43 -10.78 16.19
CA PRO A 85 5.21 -10.44 17.39
C PRO A 85 6.26 -11.49 17.76
N VAL A 86 5.99 -12.77 17.45
CA VAL A 86 6.91 -13.88 17.75
C VAL A 86 8.23 -13.75 16.99
N THR A 87 8.19 -13.34 15.72
CA THR A 87 9.39 -13.11 14.90
C THR A 87 9.88 -11.67 14.97
N GLY A 88 9.00 -10.72 15.34
CA GLY A 88 9.26 -9.28 15.19
C GLY A 88 9.05 -8.78 13.76
N GLY A 89 8.47 -9.61 12.88
CA GLY A 89 8.28 -9.27 11.47
C GLY A 89 7.07 -8.37 11.24
N LEU A 90 7.23 -7.38 10.37
CA LEU A 90 6.16 -6.52 9.86
C LEU A 90 6.07 -6.66 8.34
N MET A 91 4.87 -6.87 7.82
CA MET A 91 4.59 -6.86 6.38
C MET A 91 3.87 -5.57 6.01
N LEU A 92 4.38 -4.91 4.98
CA LEU A 92 3.94 -3.61 4.53
C LEU A 92 3.50 -3.69 3.07
N GLU A 93 2.54 -2.85 2.71
CA GLU A 93 2.10 -2.63 1.33
C GLU A 93 2.39 -1.18 0.96
N LEU A 94 3.01 -0.95 -0.19
CA LEU A 94 3.40 0.38 -0.65
C LEU A 94 2.19 1.11 -1.22
N LEU A 95 1.86 2.28 -0.67
CA LEU A 95 0.77 3.13 -1.16
C LEU A 95 1.30 4.29 -2.01
N GLU A 96 2.34 4.97 -1.52
CA GLU A 96 2.90 6.16 -2.14
C GLU A 96 4.43 6.17 -2.01
N LEU A 97 5.09 6.70 -3.03
CA LEU A 97 6.55 6.83 -3.13
C LEU A 97 6.88 8.26 -3.60
N GLU A 98 7.68 9.00 -2.82
CA GLU A 98 8.07 10.39 -3.10
C GLU A 98 6.89 11.29 -3.54
N ASP A 99 5.79 11.24 -2.78
CA ASP A 99 4.55 12.00 -3.04
C ASP A 99 3.87 11.67 -4.37
N ARG A 100 4.31 10.61 -5.07
CA ARG A 100 3.65 10.06 -6.25
C ARG A 100 2.84 8.82 -5.84
N LYS A 101 1.54 8.88 -6.13
CA LYS A 101 0.67 7.71 -6.02
C LYS A 101 1.05 6.68 -7.05
N LEU A 102 1.36 5.47 -6.59
CA LEU A 102 1.67 4.37 -7.50
C LEU A 102 0.42 3.96 -8.27
N PRO A 103 0.53 3.65 -9.58
CA PRO A 103 -0.58 3.07 -10.31
C PRO A 103 -0.86 1.70 -9.70
N SER A 104 -1.88 1.64 -8.84
CA SER A 104 -2.18 0.43 -8.07
C SER A 104 -2.35 -0.77 -9.00
N GLY A 105 -1.39 -1.67 -9.02
CA GLY A 105 -1.44 -2.92 -9.77
C GLY A 105 -2.35 -3.94 -9.09
N ALA A 106 -3.66 -3.73 -9.19
CA ALA A 106 -4.75 -4.67 -8.92
C ALA A 106 -4.65 -5.54 -7.65
N GLY A 107 -5.31 -5.07 -6.57
CA GLY A 107 -5.42 -5.89 -5.37
C GLY A 107 -6.36 -5.48 -4.23
N ARG A 108 -7.20 -4.44 -4.32
CA ARG A 108 -8.25 -4.21 -3.28
C ARG A 108 -9.51 -3.53 -3.83
N SER A 109 -10.39 -4.35 -4.39
CA SER A 109 -11.81 -4.15 -4.12
C SER A 109 -12.03 -4.34 -2.63
N ARG A 110 -12.16 -3.24 -1.87
CA ARG A 110 -13.14 -3.09 -0.78
C ARG A 110 -13.15 -1.66 -0.24
N ARG A 111 -14.22 -0.96 -0.65
CA ARG A 111 -14.94 0.10 0.08
C ARG A 111 -14.26 1.46 0.22
N LYS A 112 -14.17 2.16 -0.91
CA LYS A 112 -14.38 3.61 -0.91
C LYS A 112 -15.87 3.85 -0.66
N SER A 113 -16.20 4.21 0.58
CA SER A 113 -17.49 4.73 1.01
C SER A 113 -17.91 5.91 0.12
N SER A 114 -18.76 5.62 -0.87
CA SER A 114 -19.54 6.66 -1.52
C SER A 114 -20.71 7.01 -0.58
N PRO A 115 -20.98 8.29 -0.29
CA PRO A 115 -22.15 8.67 0.51
C PRO A 115 -23.43 8.25 -0.24
N PRO A 116 -24.48 7.79 0.47
CA PRO A 116 -25.68 7.31 -0.19
C PRO A 116 -26.36 8.47 -0.92
N ARG A 117 -26.37 8.41 -2.25
CA ARG A 117 -27.24 9.24 -3.07
C ARG A 117 -28.68 8.80 -2.84
N ARG A 118 -29.35 9.53 -1.95
CA ARG A 118 -30.78 9.46 -1.65
C ARG A 118 -31.56 9.70 -2.95
N GLY A 119 -32.13 8.64 -3.50
CA GLY A 119 -32.95 8.69 -4.71
C GLY A 119 -34.26 9.44 -4.45
N SER A 120 -34.52 10.47 -5.24
CA SER A 120 -35.85 11.07 -5.40
C SER A 120 -36.53 10.42 -6.61
N GLY A 121 -37.72 9.89 -6.35
CA GLY A 121 -38.43 8.94 -7.18
C GLY A 121 -38.88 9.47 -8.54
N LYS A 122 -38.78 8.59 -9.53
CA LYS A 122 -39.46 8.67 -10.82
C LYS A 122 -40.94 8.33 -10.60
N LYS A 123 -41.86 9.27 -10.85
CA LYS A 123 -43.27 8.96 -11.15
C LYS A 123 -43.70 9.69 -12.42
N ARG A 124 -43.46 9.06 -13.58
CA ARG A 124 -44.17 9.39 -14.83
C ARG A 124 -45.56 8.77 -14.74
N LYS A 125 -46.59 9.59 -14.51
CA LYS A 125 -47.98 9.19 -14.73
C LYS A 125 -48.25 9.19 -16.24
N VAL A 126 -48.50 8.00 -16.78
CA VAL A 126 -49.15 7.80 -18.08
C VAL A 126 -50.65 7.81 -17.80
N THR A 127 -51.40 8.74 -18.40
CA THR A 127 -52.85 8.61 -18.51
C THR A 127 -53.26 8.68 -19.97
N ARG A 128 -54.04 7.66 -20.31
CA ARG A 128 -54.41 7.16 -21.63
C ARG A 128 -55.50 8.03 -22.25
N LYS A 129 -55.38 8.30 -23.55
CA LYS A 129 -56.43 8.89 -24.41
C LYS A 129 -57.57 7.89 -24.63
N ARG A 130 -58.82 8.33 -24.47
CA ARG A 130 -60.06 7.81 -25.11
C ARG A 130 -60.98 9.03 -25.27
N ARG A 131 -61.13 9.53 -26.50
CA ARG A 131 -62.16 9.24 -27.51
C ARG A 131 -63.40 10.05 -27.24
#